data_AF-A0A9P0FP72-F1
#
_entry.id   AF-A0A9P0FP72-F1
#
_cell.length_a   1.000
_cell.length_b   1.000
_cell.length_c   1.000
_cell.angle_alpha   90.00
_cell.angle_beta   90.00
_cell.angle_gamma   90.00
#
_symmetry.space_group_name_H-M   'P 1'
#
loop_
_entity.id
_entity.type
_entity.pdbx_description
1 polymer ?
#
loop_
_entity_poly.entity_id
_entity_poly.type
_entity_poly.pdbx_seq_one_letter_code
_entity_poly.pdbx_strand_id
1 'polypeptide(L)'
;MRWSGEQRGFVVETFFKNNESVVAAQRAFRRRFGLNRHDSVPDPKTIRKWISYVRTTGSAIPKKPTGRPKSVRTPETIEAVRRSIEQSPTRSARKHASALRISSRTVRRILHTDLKLHPYKLMVAQELSPQDCVQRRDACNAILTALPPGAIVWTSDEAHFHLCGTVNKQNFQS
;
A
#
# COMPACT_ATOMS: atom_id res chain seq x y z
N MET A 1 -8.83 -31.76 6.31
CA MET A 1 -10.13 -31.13 6.65
C MET A 1 -9.89 -29.79 7.34
N ARG A 2 -10.61 -28.73 6.97
CA ARG A 2 -10.51 -27.41 7.64
C ARG A 2 -11.63 -27.29 8.68
N TRP A 3 -11.26 -27.25 9.96
CA TRP A 3 -12.20 -27.04 11.07
C TRP A 3 -12.58 -25.57 11.20
N SER A 4 -13.86 -25.27 11.42
CA SER A 4 -14.38 -23.91 11.60
C SER A 4 -13.89 -23.28 12.91
N GLY A 5 -14.01 -21.96 13.05
CA GLY A 5 -13.67 -21.25 14.28
C GLY A 5 -14.51 -21.73 15.47
N GLU A 6 -15.82 -21.92 15.27
CA GLU A 6 -16.75 -22.44 16.27
C GLU A 6 -16.36 -23.85 16.74
N GLN A 7 -16.04 -24.74 15.81
CA GLN A 7 -15.60 -26.11 16.12
C GLN A 7 -14.32 -26.12 16.96
N ARG A 8 -13.37 -25.24 16.66
CA ARG A 8 -12.13 -25.12 17.44
C ARG A 8 -12.39 -24.56 18.84
N GLY A 9 -13.19 -23.50 18.93
CA GLY A 9 -13.55 -22.87 20.20
C GLY A 9 -14.21 -23.87 21.14
N PHE A 10 -15.19 -24.62 20.63
CA PHE A 10 -15.87 -25.66 21.40
C PHE A 10 -14.92 -26.75 21.90
N VAL A 11 -13.99 -27.22 21.06
CA VAL A 11 -13.01 -28.25 21.47
C VAL A 11 -12.07 -27.72 22.54
N VAL A 12 -11.60 -26.48 22.43
CA VAL A 12 -10.72 -25.86 23.43
C VAL A 12 -11.46 -25.69 24.76
N GLU A 13 -12.68 -25.18 24.73
CA GLU A 13 -13.52 -24.99 25.93
C GLU A 13 -13.80 -26.32 26.63
N THR A 14 -14.25 -27.32 25.88
CA THR A 14 -14.55 -28.65 26.43
C THR A 14 -13.31 -29.39 26.91
N PHE A 15 -12.14 -29.13 26.32
CA PHE A 15 -10.88 -29.68 26.81
C PHE A 15 -10.56 -29.17 28.22
N PHE A 16 -10.67 -27.86 28.44
CA PHE A 16 -10.42 -27.29 29.77
C PHE A 16 -11.47 -27.69 30.81
N LYS A 17 -12.76 -27.77 30.42
CA LYS A 17 -13.85 -28.22 31.32
C LYS A 17 -13.73 -29.69 31.75
N ASN A 18 -13.04 -30.54 30.99
CA ASN A 18 -12.94 -31.98 31.25
C ASN A 18 -11.52 -32.41 31.68
N ASN A 19 -10.87 -31.62 32.54
CA ASN A 19 -9.53 -31.91 33.09
C ASN A 19 -8.49 -32.25 32.00
N GLU A 20 -8.48 -31.49 30.90
CA GLU A 20 -7.49 -31.65 29.84
C GLU A 20 -7.54 -33.01 29.11
N SER A 21 -8.72 -33.65 29.10
CA SER A 21 -8.94 -34.92 28.41
C SER A 21 -9.31 -34.72 26.93
N VAL A 22 -8.40 -35.13 26.04
CA VAL A 22 -8.64 -35.13 24.58
C VAL A 22 -9.82 -36.04 24.20
N VAL A 23 -9.93 -37.20 24.84
CA VAL A 23 -10.99 -38.18 24.56
C VAL A 23 -12.35 -37.63 24.98
N ALA A 24 -12.42 -36.95 26.13
CA ALA A 24 -13.66 -36.31 26.58
C ALA A 24 -14.08 -35.18 25.63
N ALA A 25 -13.13 -34.35 25.18
CA ALA A 25 -13.39 -33.29 24.20
C ALA A 25 -13.90 -33.84 22.86
N GLN A 26 -13.31 -34.94 22.35
CA GLN A 26 -13.79 -35.59 21.13
C GLN A 26 -15.18 -36.20 21.26
N ARG A 27 -15.49 -36.84 22.41
CA ARG A 27 -16.83 -37.37 22.69
C ARG A 27 -17.86 -36.24 22.81
N ALA A 28 -17.52 -35.14 23.47
CA ALA A 28 -18.37 -33.95 23.56
C ALA A 28 -18.59 -33.31 22.18
N PHE A 29 -17.53 -33.24 21.35
CA PHE A 29 -17.59 -32.74 19.98
C PHE A 29 -18.57 -33.54 19.12
N ARG A 30 -18.49 -34.88 19.17
CA ARG A 30 -19.45 -35.75 18.45
C ARG A 30 -20.89 -35.50 18.86
N ARG A 31 -21.15 -35.39 20.18
CA ARG A 31 -22.49 -35.11 20.71
C ARG A 31 -23.02 -33.73 20.27
N ARG A 32 -22.18 -32.70 20.31
CA ARG A 32 -22.57 -31.32 19.95
C ARG A 32 -22.89 -31.16 18.48
N PHE A 33 -22.13 -31.80 17.60
CA PHE A 33 -22.26 -31.66 16.15
C PHE A 33 -23.01 -32.83 15.48
N GLY A 34 -23.63 -33.73 16.24
CA GLY A 34 -24.45 -34.82 15.71
C GLY A 34 -23.70 -35.80 14.80
N LEU A 35 -22.42 -36.06 15.09
CA LEU A 35 -21.55 -36.85 14.22
C LEU A 35 -21.69 -38.36 14.46
N ASN A 36 -21.78 -39.13 13.37
CA ASN A 36 -21.77 -40.59 13.38
C ASN A 36 -20.40 -41.16 13.77
N ARG A 37 -20.35 -42.48 14.04
CA ARG A 37 -19.12 -43.16 14.49
C ARG A 37 -17.93 -43.02 13.53
N HIS A 38 -18.23 -42.92 12.24
CA HIS A 38 -17.26 -42.85 11.14
C HIS A 38 -16.98 -41.41 10.69
N ASP A 39 -17.73 -40.44 11.20
CA ASP A 39 -17.54 -39.05 10.84
C ASP A 39 -16.25 -38.52 11.44
N SER A 40 -15.61 -37.64 10.68
CA SER A 40 -14.33 -37.07 11.05
C SER A 40 -14.45 -36.19 12.30
N VAL A 41 -13.50 -36.37 13.22
CA VAL A 41 -13.34 -35.56 14.43
C VAL A 41 -11.92 -34.99 14.45
N PRO A 42 -11.67 -33.83 15.09
CA PRO A 42 -10.31 -33.32 15.23
C PRO A 42 -9.38 -34.37 15.85
N ASP A 43 -8.33 -34.72 15.11
CA ASP A 43 -7.31 -35.67 15.56
C ASP A 43 -6.66 -35.21 16.87
N PRO A 44 -6.27 -36.12 17.79
CA PRO A 44 -5.62 -35.74 19.05
C PRO A 44 -4.41 -34.81 18.89
N LYS A 45 -3.60 -34.97 17.83
CA LYS A 45 -2.47 -34.08 17.56
C LYS A 45 -2.94 -32.68 17.17
N THR A 46 -4.06 -32.58 16.44
CA THR A 46 -4.67 -31.31 16.04
C THR A 46 -5.21 -30.56 17.25
N ILE A 47 -5.89 -31.28 18.17
CA ILE A 47 -6.41 -30.72 19.42
C ILE A 47 -5.26 -30.15 20.27
N ARG A 48 -4.19 -30.93 20.48
CA ARG A 48 -3.00 -30.48 21.22
C ARG A 48 -2.34 -29.25 20.58
N LYS A 49 -2.28 -29.18 19.24
CA LYS A 49 -1.78 -27.99 18.54
C LYS A 49 -2.63 -26.75 18.82
N TRP A 50 -3.96 -26.87 18.78
CA TRP A 50 -4.83 -25.73 19.12
C TRP A 50 -4.65 -25.24 20.54
N ILE A 51 -4.55 -26.16 21.50
CA ILE A 51 -4.30 -25.81 22.91
C ILE A 51 -2.94 -25.13 23.07
N SER A 52 -1.90 -25.64 22.39
CA SER A 52 -0.58 -25.00 22.38
C SER A 52 -0.64 -23.58 21.80
N TYR A 53 -1.37 -23.36 20.70
CA TYR A 53 -1.55 -22.00 20.15
C TYR A 53 -2.33 -21.08 21.09
N VAL A 54 -3.37 -21.58 21.74
CA VAL A 54 -4.14 -20.82 22.73
C VAL A 54 -3.26 -20.44 23.92
N ARG A 55 -2.49 -21.37 24.48
CA ARG A 55 -1.60 -21.11 25.61
C ARG A 55 -0.46 -20.12 25.27
N THR A 56 0.03 -20.13 24.03
CA THR A 56 1.18 -19.29 23.63
C THR A 56 0.79 -17.94 23.05
N THR A 57 -0.31 -17.86 22.31
CA THR A 57 -0.69 -16.69 21.50
C THR A 57 -2.12 -16.21 21.80
N GLY A 58 -2.88 -16.91 22.64
CA GLY A 58 -4.28 -16.58 22.95
C GLY A 58 -5.28 -16.95 21.86
N SER A 59 -4.84 -17.62 20.77
CA SER A 59 -5.70 -18.00 19.65
C SER A 59 -5.47 -19.45 19.24
N ALA A 60 -6.54 -20.18 18.90
CA ALA A 60 -6.46 -21.54 18.35
C ALA A 60 -6.06 -21.57 16.85
N ILE A 61 -5.83 -20.40 16.25
CA ILE A 61 -5.43 -20.27 14.85
C ILE A 61 -3.89 -20.29 14.77
N PRO A 62 -3.30 -21.08 13.87
CA PRO A 62 -1.86 -21.01 13.64
C PRO A 62 -1.46 -19.59 13.22
N LYS A 63 -0.30 -19.13 13.68
CA LYS A 63 0.29 -17.90 13.15
C LYS A 63 0.40 -18.00 11.63
N LYS A 64 0.07 -16.90 10.93
CA LYS A 64 0.27 -16.84 9.49
C LYS A 64 1.74 -17.18 9.21
N PRO A 65 2.02 -18.12 8.30
CA PRO A 65 3.40 -18.41 7.94
C PRO A 65 4.04 -17.12 7.46
N THR A 66 5.26 -16.85 7.92
CA THR A 66 6.14 -15.88 7.29
C THR A 66 6.29 -16.34 5.84
N GLY A 67 5.64 -15.63 4.92
CA GLY A 67 5.63 -15.99 3.50
C GLY A 67 7.03 -16.02 2.89
N ARG A 68 7.12 -16.32 1.59
CA ARG A 68 8.41 -16.38 0.89
C ARG A 68 9.20 -15.07 1.12
N PRO A 69 10.46 -15.14 1.61
CA PRO A 69 11.26 -13.95 1.82
C PRO A 69 11.45 -13.19 0.50
N LYS A 70 11.41 -11.85 0.59
CA LYS A 70 11.64 -10.98 -0.58
C LYS A 70 13.14 -11.02 -0.92
N SER A 71 13.52 -11.68 -2.01
CA SER A 71 14.95 -11.86 -2.34
C SER A 71 15.65 -10.61 -2.87
N VAL A 72 14.92 -9.69 -3.53
CA VAL A 72 15.51 -8.50 -4.19
C VAL A 72 15.03 -7.19 -3.55
N ARG A 73 13.92 -7.19 -2.82
CA ARG A 73 13.39 -5.98 -2.14
C ARG A 73 13.76 -6.02 -0.67
N THR A 74 15.05 -6.08 -0.40
CA THR A 74 15.61 -5.93 0.93
C THR A 74 15.63 -4.43 1.31
N PRO A 75 15.64 -4.08 2.61
CA PRO A 75 15.68 -2.68 3.02
C PRO A 75 16.90 -1.93 2.46
N GLU A 76 18.05 -2.61 2.32
CA GLU A 76 19.27 -2.03 1.75
C GLU A 76 19.08 -1.66 0.27
N THR A 77 18.40 -2.53 -0.48
CA THR A 77 18.11 -2.26 -1.91
C THR A 77 17.11 -1.12 -2.08
N ILE A 78 16.13 -1.02 -1.19
CA ILE A 78 15.16 0.09 -1.19
C ILE A 78 15.89 1.41 -0.95
N GLU A 79 16.82 1.44 0.00
CA GLU A 79 17.60 2.63 0.32
C GLU A 79 18.58 3.01 -0.79
N ALA A 80 19.19 2.02 -1.45
CA ALA A 80 20.02 2.26 -2.63
C ALA A 80 19.21 2.87 -3.80
N VAL A 81 17.98 2.39 -4.03
CA VAL A 81 17.07 2.97 -5.04
C VAL A 81 16.67 4.39 -4.65
N ARG A 82 16.33 4.64 -3.38
CA ARG A 82 15.98 5.98 -2.88
C ARG A 82 17.10 6.98 -3.16
N ARG A 83 18.32 6.69 -2.69
CA ARG A 83 19.48 7.55 -2.90
C ARG A 83 19.78 7.79 -4.37
N SER A 84 19.65 6.75 -5.21
CA SER A 84 19.87 6.89 -6.65
C SER A 84 18.87 7.86 -7.31
N ILE A 85 17.62 7.85 -6.87
CA ILE A 85 16.57 8.76 -7.37
C ILE A 85 16.82 10.18 -6.88
N GLU A 86 17.15 10.37 -5.60
CA GLU A 86 17.47 11.69 -5.03
C GLU A 86 18.65 12.36 -5.75
N GLN A 87 19.66 11.58 -6.12
CA GLN A 87 20.80 12.07 -6.91
C GLN A 87 20.44 12.49 -8.34
N SER A 88 19.39 11.92 -8.94
CA SER A 88 19.02 12.15 -10.33
C SER A 88 17.53 11.91 -10.58
N PRO A 89 16.65 12.80 -10.09
CA PRO A 89 15.21 12.57 -10.10
C PRO A 89 14.60 12.55 -11.52
N THR A 90 15.29 13.15 -12.49
CA THR A 90 14.86 13.24 -13.89
C THR A 90 15.16 11.97 -14.70
N ARG A 91 15.97 11.05 -14.17
CA ARG A 91 16.34 9.82 -14.90
C ARG A 91 15.20 8.82 -14.86
N SER A 92 15.08 8.04 -15.94
CA SER A 92 14.05 7.00 -16.02
C SER A 92 14.37 5.83 -15.09
N ALA A 93 13.34 5.14 -14.61
CA ALA A 93 13.49 3.93 -13.79
C ALA A 93 14.39 2.86 -14.46
N ARG A 94 14.43 2.81 -15.80
CA ARG A 94 15.33 1.91 -16.55
C ARG A 94 16.80 2.29 -16.37
N LYS A 95 17.14 3.58 -16.36
CA LYS A 95 18.52 4.04 -16.13
C LYS A 95 18.97 3.72 -14.70
N HIS A 96 18.12 3.95 -13.70
CA HIS A 96 18.42 3.55 -12.31
C HIS A 96 18.58 2.04 -12.17
N ALA A 97 17.74 1.25 -12.84
CA ALA A 97 17.84 -0.21 -12.85
C ALA A 97 19.19 -0.69 -13.40
N SER A 98 19.64 -0.10 -14.51
CA SER A 98 20.95 -0.40 -15.10
C SER A 98 22.11 -0.04 -14.16
N ALA A 99 22.05 1.13 -13.51
CA ALA A 99 23.09 1.59 -12.60
C ALA A 99 23.19 0.69 -11.35
N LEU A 100 22.05 0.27 -10.81
CA LEU A 100 21.95 -0.55 -9.60
C LEU A 100 21.99 -2.06 -9.88
N ARG A 101 22.14 -2.48 -11.14
CA ARG A 101 22.14 -3.89 -11.59
C ARG A 101 20.92 -4.70 -11.09
N ILE A 102 19.76 -4.05 -11.06
CA ILE A 102 18.48 -4.66 -10.67
C ILE A 102 17.47 -4.58 -11.82
N SER A 103 16.44 -5.41 -11.79
CA SER A 103 15.42 -5.35 -12.84
C SER A 103 14.63 -4.04 -12.80
N SER A 104 14.28 -3.49 -13.96
CA SER A 104 13.44 -2.29 -14.07
C SER A 104 12.07 -2.46 -13.40
N ARG A 105 11.53 -3.69 -13.42
CA ARG A 105 10.29 -4.05 -12.73
C ARG A 105 10.45 -3.91 -11.22
N THR A 106 11.58 -4.35 -10.66
CA THR A 106 11.87 -4.20 -9.22
C THR A 106 11.93 -2.72 -8.84
N VAL A 107 12.69 -1.91 -9.58
CA VAL A 107 12.79 -0.46 -9.34
C VAL A 107 11.41 0.18 -9.34
N ARG A 108 10.62 -0.04 -10.40
CA ARG A 108 9.27 0.53 -10.49
C ARG A 108 8.37 0.09 -9.35
N ARG A 109 8.49 -1.17 -8.91
CA ARG A 109 7.74 -1.67 -7.75
C ARG A 109 8.18 -0.95 -6.48
N ILE A 110 9.50 -0.77 -6.25
CA ILE A 110 10.05 -0.04 -5.10
C ILE A 110 9.52 1.40 -5.07
N LEU A 111 9.59 2.10 -6.21
CA LEU A 111 9.09 3.47 -6.33
C LEU A 111 7.61 3.57 -5.93
N HIS A 112 6.73 2.73 -6.47
CA HIS A 112 5.29 2.85 -6.22
C HIS A 112 4.82 2.23 -4.90
N THR A 113 5.34 1.06 -4.51
CA THR A 113 4.83 0.34 -3.33
C THR A 113 5.52 0.77 -2.05
N ASP A 114 6.84 0.93 -2.06
CA ASP A 114 7.64 1.17 -0.85
C ASP A 114 7.88 2.68 -0.63
N LEU A 115 8.28 3.41 -1.68
CA LEU A 115 8.61 4.85 -1.59
C LEU A 115 7.43 5.78 -1.89
N LYS A 116 6.31 5.26 -2.41
CA LYS A 116 5.12 6.03 -2.81
C LYS A 116 5.41 7.20 -3.76
N LEU A 117 6.42 7.05 -4.60
CA LEU A 117 6.77 8.04 -5.62
C LEU A 117 5.93 7.83 -6.87
N HIS A 118 5.41 8.94 -7.40
CA HIS A 118 4.64 8.99 -8.63
C HIS A 118 5.37 9.84 -9.66
N PRO A 119 5.41 9.43 -10.93
CA PRO A 119 5.95 10.28 -11.99
C PRO A 119 5.21 11.61 -12.03
N TYR A 120 5.96 12.70 -12.00
CA TYR A 120 5.41 14.03 -12.21
C TYR A 120 5.23 14.27 -13.72
N LYS A 121 4.06 14.77 -14.12
CA LYS A 121 3.80 15.20 -15.51
C LYS A 121 4.42 16.58 -15.69
N LEU A 122 5.53 16.66 -16.44
CA LEU A 122 6.14 17.95 -16.78
C LEU A 122 5.16 18.78 -17.61
N MET A 123 4.85 19.99 -17.13
CA MET A 123 4.15 21.00 -17.90
C MET A 123 5.18 21.94 -18.51
N VAL A 124 5.01 22.24 -19.81
CA VAL A 124 5.84 23.26 -20.48
C VAL A 124 5.26 24.62 -20.09
N ALA A 125 6.05 25.43 -19.41
CA ALA A 125 5.73 26.81 -19.10
C ALA A 125 6.72 27.73 -19.84
N GLN A 126 6.36 29.00 -19.99
CA GLN A 126 7.27 30.01 -20.49
C GLN A 126 8.47 30.14 -19.54
N GLU A 127 9.66 30.20 -20.10
CA GLU A 127 10.88 30.43 -19.33
C GLU A 127 10.83 31.84 -18.73
N LEU A 128 10.99 31.92 -17.41
CA LEU A 128 11.02 33.18 -16.69
C LEU A 128 12.47 33.59 -16.46
N SER A 129 12.83 34.80 -16.88
CA SER A 129 14.10 35.37 -16.48
C SER A 129 14.10 35.72 -14.98
N PRO A 130 15.27 35.83 -14.34
CA PRO A 130 15.35 36.27 -12.95
C PRO A 130 14.69 37.63 -12.70
N GLN A 131 14.73 38.52 -13.69
CA GLN A 131 14.09 39.83 -13.62
C GLN A 131 12.56 39.71 -13.68
N ASP A 132 12.02 38.84 -14.54
CA ASP A 132 10.57 38.58 -14.62
C ASP A 132 10.04 38.04 -13.28
N CYS A 133 10.81 37.19 -12.60
CA CYS A 133 10.44 36.69 -11.27
C CYS A 133 10.26 37.83 -10.25
N VAL A 134 11.17 38.81 -10.26
CA VAL A 134 11.08 39.97 -9.37
C VAL A 134 9.89 40.85 -9.74
N GLN A 135 9.75 41.21 -11.01
CA GLN A 135 8.66 42.05 -11.49
C GLN A 135 7.28 41.43 -11.23
N ARG A 136 7.12 40.13 -11.48
CA ARG A 136 5.88 39.41 -11.21
C ARG A 136 5.54 39.39 -9.72
N ARG A 137 6.53 39.17 -8.86
CA ARG A 137 6.33 39.19 -7.40
C ARG A 137 5.91 40.58 -6.94
N ASP A 138 6.59 41.62 -7.41
CA ASP A 138 6.30 42.99 -7.01
C ASP A 138 4.93 43.44 -7.51
N ALA A 139 4.54 43.04 -8.73
CA ALA A 139 3.19 43.22 -9.25
C ALA A 139 2.13 42.50 -8.39
N CYS A 140 2.36 41.24 -8.01
CA CYS A 140 1.45 40.51 -7.11
C CYS A 140 1.30 41.22 -5.76
N ASN A 141 2.41 41.68 -5.17
CA ASN A 141 2.39 42.42 -3.90
C ASN A 141 1.65 43.75 -4.03
N ALA A 142 1.82 44.46 -5.14
CA ALA A 142 1.09 45.70 -5.42
C ALA A 142 -0.42 45.44 -5.52
N ILE A 143 -0.83 44.39 -6.24
CA ILE A 143 -2.24 43.99 -6.36
C ILE A 143 -2.82 43.62 -4.98
N LEU A 144 -2.09 42.85 -4.16
CA LEU A 144 -2.52 42.46 -2.82
C LEU A 144 -2.67 43.66 -1.87
N THR A 145 -1.87 44.70 -2.05
CA THR A 145 -1.93 45.92 -1.23
C THR A 145 -3.04 46.86 -1.70
N ALA A 146 -3.26 46.94 -3.00
CA ALA A 146 -4.23 47.85 -3.61
C ALA A 146 -5.69 47.36 -3.47
N LEU A 147 -5.91 46.05 -3.43
CA LEU A 147 -7.25 45.47 -3.39
C LEU A 147 -7.68 45.12 -1.96
N PRO A 148 -8.84 45.62 -1.49
CA PRO A 148 -9.39 45.21 -0.21
C PRO A 148 -9.88 43.75 -0.26
N PRO A 149 -9.96 43.05 0.89
CA PRO A 149 -10.53 41.72 0.97
C PRO A 149 -11.97 41.71 0.42
N GLY A 150 -12.23 40.89 -0.60
CA GLY A 150 -13.54 40.78 -1.25
C GLY A 150 -13.77 41.68 -2.46
N ALA A 151 -12.73 42.38 -2.95
CA ALA A 151 -12.82 43.13 -4.20
C ALA A 151 -13.15 42.23 -5.40
N ILE A 152 -14.08 42.68 -6.25
CA ILE A 152 -14.43 42.01 -7.50
C ILE A 152 -13.56 42.61 -8.62
N VAL A 153 -12.69 41.78 -9.21
CA VAL A 153 -11.83 42.17 -10.33
C VAL A 153 -12.35 41.53 -11.60
N TRP A 154 -12.57 42.34 -12.63
CA TRP A 154 -12.93 41.88 -13.96
C TRP A 154 -11.68 41.89 -14.84
N THR A 155 -11.34 40.74 -15.42
CA THR A 155 -10.21 40.59 -16.34
C THR A 155 -10.68 39.91 -17.63
N SER A 156 -10.09 40.30 -18.75
CA SER A 156 -10.29 39.64 -20.05
C SER A 156 -8.96 39.17 -20.61
N ASP A 157 -8.96 38.03 -21.28
CA ASP A 157 -7.87 37.57 -22.13
C ASP A 157 -8.39 37.20 -23.52
N GLU A 158 -7.46 37.09 -24.48
CA GLU A 158 -7.77 36.64 -25.83
C GLU A 158 -7.16 35.26 -26.07
N ALA A 159 -7.95 34.37 -26.67
CA ALA A 159 -7.51 33.02 -27.02
C ALA A 159 -7.83 32.73 -28.49
N HIS A 160 -6.83 32.21 -29.23
CA HIS A 160 -7.02 31.79 -30.61
C HIS A 160 -7.54 30.35 -30.69
N PHE A 161 -8.57 30.12 -31.52
CA PHE A 161 -9.15 28.81 -31.81
C PHE A 161 -9.02 28.49 -33.29
N HIS A 162 -8.53 27.29 -33.62
CA HIS A 162 -8.40 26.83 -35.01
C HIS A 162 -9.57 25.92 -35.39
N LEU A 163 -10.22 26.20 -36.52
CA LEU A 163 -11.35 25.41 -37.03
C LEU A 163 -10.95 24.02 -37.56
N CYS A 164 -9.66 23.76 -37.77
CA CYS A 164 -9.14 22.50 -38.31
C CYS A 164 -8.84 21.42 -37.25
N GLY A 165 -9.22 21.63 -35.99
CA GLY A 165 -9.04 20.64 -34.91
C GLY A 165 -7.63 20.61 -34.31
N THR A 166 -6.73 21.51 -34.70
CA THR A 166 -5.44 21.67 -34.03
C THR A 166 -5.61 22.35 -32.67
N VAL A 167 -5.25 21.61 -31.63
CA VAL A 167 -5.28 22.10 -30.25
C VAL A 167 -4.03 22.94 -29.98
N ASN A 168 -4.21 24.22 -29.64
CA ASN A 168 -3.12 25.03 -29.11
C ASN A 168 -2.72 24.50 -27.73
N LYS A 169 -1.48 24.01 -27.61
CA LYS A 169 -0.93 23.46 -26.36
C LYS A 169 -0.87 24.49 -25.22
N GLN A 170 -0.82 25.78 -25.54
CA GLN A 170 -0.83 26.86 -24.56
C GLN A 170 -2.22 27.10 -23.95
N ASN A 171 -3.28 26.71 -24.67
CA ASN A 171 -4.68 26.81 -24.21
C ASN A 171 -5.16 25.50 -23.56
N PHE A 172 -4.28 24.51 -23.38
CA PHE A 172 -4.63 23.19 -22.86
C PHE A 172 -4.35 23.09 -21.35
N GLN A 173 -5.35 23.39 -20.53
CA GLN A 173 -5.30 23.24 -19.08
C GLN A 173 -6.00 21.93 -18.68
N SER A 174 -5.29 20.80 -18.74
CA SER A 174 -5.79 19.48 -18.29
C SER A 174 -4.72 18.58 -17.69
#